data_AF-A0AAW8KB52-F1
#
_entry.id   AF-A0AAW8KB52-F1
#
_cell.length_a   1.000
_cell.length_b   1.000
_cell.length_c   1.000
_cell.angle_alpha   90.00
_cell.angle_beta   90.00
_cell.angle_gamma   90.00
#
_symmetry.space_group_name_H-M   'P 1'
#
loop_
_entity.id
_entity.type
_entity.pdbx_description
1 polymer ?
#
loop_
_entity_poly.entity_id
_entity_poly.type
_entity_poly.pdbx_seq_one_letter_code
_entity_poly.pdbx_strand_id
1 'polypeptide(L)' 'VVGFILLIKGADFFVAGASGIAEKFRIPQIVIGLTIVAFGTSAPEAAISISAGFKGSTGISIGNILGSNILNILLILG' A
#
# COMPACT_ATOMS: atom_id res chain seq x y z
N VAL A 1 -13.87 -5.10 9.79
CA VAL A 1 -14.34 -3.97 8.97
C VAL A 1 -13.72 -2.65 9.40
N VAL A 2 -13.92 -2.17 10.63
CA VAL A 2 -13.35 -0.88 11.10
C VAL A 2 -11.84 -0.79 10.92
N GLY A 3 -11.08 -1.82 11.30
CA GLY A 3 -9.62 -1.83 11.13
C GLY A 3 -9.17 -1.72 9.68
N PHE A 4 -9.92 -2.30 8.73
CA PHE A 4 -9.61 -2.20 7.30
C PHE A 4 -9.86 -0.79 6.77
N ILE A 5 -10.95 -0.14 7.20
CA ILE A 5 -11.25 1.25 6.84
C ILE A 5 -10.17 2.20 7.38
N LEU A 6 -9.77 2.02 8.65
CA LEU A 6 -8.72 2.82 9.26
C LEU A 6 -7.37 2.63 8.56
N LEU A 7 -7.07 1.41 8.13
CA LEU A 7 -5.84 1.10 7.41
C LEU A 7 -5.80 1.80 6.05
N ILE A 8 -6.88 1.74 5.26
CA ILE A 8 -6.98 2.43 3.96
C ILE A 8 -6.86 3.95 4.16
N LYS A 9 -7.69 4.52 5.04
CA LYS A 9 -7.66 5.97 5.33
C LYS A 9 -6.29 6.42 5.83
N GLY A 10 -5.65 5.61 6.68
CA GLY A 10 -4.31 5.88 7.18
C GLY A 10 -3.27 5.92 6.07
N ALA A 11 -3.34 4.97 5.14
CA ALA A 11 -2.49 4.94 3.95
C ALA A 11 -2.73 6.17 3.05
N ASP A 12 -3.99 6.55 2.80
CA ASP A 12 -4.33 7.74 2.02
C ASP A 12 -3.76 9.03 2.65
N PHE A 13 -3.93 9.19 3.97
CA PHE A 13 -3.39 10.34 4.70
C PHE A 13 -1.87 10.35 4.70
N PHE A 14 -1.23 9.18 4.82
CA PHE A 14 0.22 9.06 4.72
C PHE A 14 0.73 9.50 3.35
N VAL A 15 0.11 9.01 2.26
CA VAL A 15 0.50 9.38 0.89
C VAL A 15 0.32 10.87 0.66
N ALA A 16 -0.83 11.44 1.05
CA ALA A 16 -1.11 12.86 0.87
C ALA A 16 -0.14 13.75 1.66
N GLY A 17 0.12 13.41 2.93
CA GLY A 17 1.04 14.14 3.79
C GLY A 17 2.49 14.06 3.31
N ALA A 18 2.97 12.84 3.04
CA ALA A 18 4.34 12.61 2.60
C ALA A 18 4.61 13.21 1.20
N SER A 19 3.68 13.07 0.26
CA SER A 19 3.79 13.66 -1.08
C SER A 19 3.80 15.18 -1.01
N GLY A 20 2.93 15.78 -0.19
CA GLY A 20 2.89 17.24 0.00
C GLY A 20 4.17 17.80 0.64
N ILE A 21 4.81 17.04 1.53
CA ILE A 21 6.13 17.40 2.06
C ILE A 21 7.19 17.31 0.95
N ALA A 22 7.25 16.18 0.24
CA ALA A 22 8.23 15.95 -0.83
C ALA A 22 8.15 17.01 -1.95
N GLU A 23 6.93 17.44 -2.30
CA GLU A 23 6.70 18.51 -3.27
C GLU A 23 7.28 19.85 -2.80
N LYS A 24 7.12 20.20 -1.51
CA LYS A 24 7.75 21.41 -0.92
C LYS A 24 9.27 21.37 -0.96
N PHE A 25 9.86 20.18 -0.87
CA PHE A 25 11.30 19.95 -1.04
C PHE A 25 11.75 19.91 -2.52
N ARG A 26 10.84 20.20 -3.47
CA ARG A 26 11.09 20.15 -4.93
C ARG A 26 11.59 18.78 -5.40
N ILE A 27 11.16 17.71 -4.75
CA ILE A 27 11.42 16.35 -5.21
C ILE A 27 10.62 16.13 -6.51
N PRO A 28 11.21 15.56 -7.57
CA PRO A 28 10.50 15.30 -8.82
C PRO A 28 9.26 14.42 -8.60
N GLN A 29 8.14 14.79 -9.24
CA GLN A 29 6.88 14.04 -9.15
C GLN A 29 7.03 12.56 -9.51
N ILE A 30 7.92 12.24 -10.46
CA ILE A 30 8.19 10.83 -10.81
C ILE A 30 8.81 10.05 -9.64
N VAL A 31 9.68 10.67 -8.84
CA VAL A 31 10.26 10.03 -7.65
C VAL A 31 9.19 9.86 -6.59
N ILE A 32 8.32 10.85 -6.38
CA ILE A 32 7.18 10.77 -5.44
C ILE A 32 6.24 9.62 -5.84
N GLY A 33 5.88 9.54 -7.12
CA GLY A 33 5.02 8.50 -7.66
C GLY A 33 5.63 7.10 -7.53
N LEU A 34 6.90 6.94 -7.90
CA LEU A 34 7.60 5.65 -7.85
C LEU A 34 7.96 5.20 -6.43
N THR A 35 7.89 6.09 -5.43
CA THR A 35 8.26 5.77 -4.04
C THR A 35 7.08 5.92 -3.10
N ILE A 36 6.70 7.13 -2.73
CA ILE A 36 5.68 7.44 -1.72
C ILE A 36 4.31 6.87 -2.12
N VAL A 37 3.88 7.14 -3.36
CA VAL A 37 2.57 6.70 -3.83
C VAL A 37 2.54 5.18 -3.97
N ALA A 38 3.53 4.60 -4.66
CA ALA A 38 3.63 3.14 -4.83
C ALA A 38 3.69 2.37 -3.50
N PHE A 39 4.39 2.93 -2.50
CA PHE A 39 4.48 2.33 -1.18
C PHE A 39 3.16 2.45 -0.41
N GLY A 40 2.51 3.61 -0.48
CA GLY A 40 1.25 3.86 0.21
C GLY A 40 0.09 3.04 -0.32
N THR A 41 0.01 2.82 -1.65
CA THR A 41 -1.02 1.94 -2.23
C THR A 41 -0.86 0.49 -1.81
N SER A 42 0.37 0.04 -1.51
CA SER A 42 0.68 -1.34 -1.08
C SER A 42 0.77 -1.50 0.44
N ALA A 43 0.62 -0.41 1.20
CA ALA A 43 0.77 -0.40 2.65
C ALA A 43 -0.33 -1.22 3.37
N PRO A 44 -1.62 -1.17 2.96
CA PRO A 44 -2.64 -2.03 3.53
C PRO A 44 -2.33 -3.51 3.36
N GLU A 45 -1.90 -3.92 2.18
CA GLU A 45 -1.54 -5.29 1.83
C GLU A 45 -0.35 -5.75 2.67
N ALA A 46 0.69 -4.93 2.77
CA ALA A 46 1.84 -5.23 3.62
C ALA A 46 1.41 -5.44 5.08
N ALA A 47 0.56 -4.57 5.62
CA ALA A 47 0.08 -4.70 7.00
C ALA A 47 -0.75 -5.98 7.21
N ILE A 48 -1.60 -6.36 6.25
CA ILE A 48 -2.38 -7.60 6.30
C ILE A 48 -1.46 -8.83 6.23
N SER A 49 -0.53 -8.86 5.28
CA SER A 49 0.41 -9.98 5.09
C SER A 49 1.35 -10.16 6.27
N ILE A 50 1.85 -9.07 6.85
CA ILE A 50 2.70 -9.10 8.05
C ILE A 50 1.90 -9.59 9.25
N SER A 51 0.70 -9.03 9.49
CA SER A 51 -0.15 -9.45 10.61
C SER A 51 -0.56 -10.92 10.50
N ALA A 52 -0.90 -11.39 9.30
CA ALA A 52 -1.23 -12.79 9.03
C ALA A 52 -0.02 -13.72 9.26
N GLY A 53 1.16 -13.30 8.83
CA GLY A 53 2.41 -14.03 9.09
C GLY A 53 2.71 -14.19 10.58
N PHE A 54 2.57 -13.10 11.36
CA PHE A 54 2.75 -13.16 12.82
C PHE A 54 1.71 -14.02 13.54
N LYS A 55 0.51 -14.14 12.99
CA LYS A 55 -0.55 -15.00 13.54
C LYS A 55 -0.44 -16.47 13.10
N GLY A 56 0.64 -16.85 12.41
CA GLY A 56 0.82 -18.20 11.88
C GLY A 56 -0.11 -18.55 10.70
N SER A 57 -0.80 -17.55 10.13
CA SER A 57 -1.71 -17.71 9.00
C SER A 57 -1.02 -17.40 7.68
N THR A 58 0.00 -18.19 7.35
CA THR A 58 0.82 -18.01 6.15
C THR A 58 -0.01 -18.08 4.87
N GLY A 59 -1.07 -18.90 4.84
CA GLY A 59 -1.98 -18.98 3.68
C GLY A 59 -2.67 -17.66 3.36
N ILE A 60 -3.10 -16.89 4.37
CA ILE A 60 -3.67 -15.55 4.17
C ILE A 60 -2.60 -14.58 3.67
N SER A 61 -1.39 -14.65 4.22
CA SER A 61 -0.28 -13.79 3.82
C SER A 61 0.11 -13.98 2.34
N ILE A 62 0.27 -15.23 1.92
CA ILE A 62 0.57 -15.59 0.52
C ILE A 62 -0.60 -15.24 -0.40
N GLY A 63 -1.83 -15.57 0.00
CA GLY A 63 -3.03 -15.26 -0.77
C GLY A 63 -3.19 -13.76 -1.02
N ASN A 64 -2.89 -12.94 -0.01
CA ASN A 64 -2.91 -11.48 -0.14
C ASN A 64 -1.84 -10.98 -1.12
N ILE A 65 -0.59 -11.45 -1.02
CA ILE A 65 0.49 -11.00 -1.91
C ILE A 65 0.23 -11.40 -3.36
N LEU A 66 -0.12 -12.68 -3.60
CA LEU A 66 -0.37 -13.18 -4.95
C LEU A 66 -1.63 -12.57 -5.54
N GLY A 67 -2.72 -12.53 -4.78
CA GLY A 67 -4.00 -11.98 -5.21
C GLY A 67 -3.89 -10.51 -5.61
N SER A 68 -3.25 -9.68 -4.76
CA SER A 68 -3.09 -8.26 -5.05
C SER A 68 -2.23 -8.01 -6.28
N ASN A 69 -1.13 -8.74 -6.48
CA ASN A 69 -0.30 -8.58 -7.68
C ASN A 69 -1.03 -9.01 -8.96
N ILE A 70 -1.80 -10.11 -8.90
CA ILE A 70 -2.62 -10.56 -10.03
C ILE A 70 -3.68 -9.50 -10.38
N LEU A 71 -4.39 -8.96 -9.38
CA LEU A 71 -5.38 -7.91 -9.59
C LEU A 71 -4.73 -6.62 -10.12
N ASN A 72 -3.58 -6.22 -9.60
CA ASN A 72 -2.87 -5.03 -10.07
C ASN A 72 -2.48 -5.16 -11.55
N ILE A 73 -2.02 -6.34 -11.98
CA ILE A 73 -1.65 -6.57 -13.38
C ILE A 73 -2.90 -6.66 -14.26
N LEU A 74 -3.93 -7.41 -13.86
CA LEU A 74 -5.08 -7.72 -14.72
C LEU A 74 -6.15 -6.62 -14.74
N LEU A 75 -6.32 -5.89 -13.65
CA LEU A 75 -7.44 -4.96 -13.47
C LEU A 75 -7.00 -3.49 -13.44
N ILE A 76 -5.82 -3.19 -12.89
CA ILE A 76 -5.32 -1.81 -12.75
C ILE A 76 -4.42 -1.43 -13.93
N LEU A 77 -3.48 -2.31 -14.30
CA LEU A 77 -2.57 -2.07 -15.42
C LEU A 77 -3.14 -2.53 -16.77
N GLY A 78 -3.89 -3.64 -16.76
CA GLY A 78 -4.47 -4.31 -17.94
C GLY A 78 -5.60 -3.55 -18.61
#